data_AF-A0A5C6D7K5-F1
#
_entry.id   AF-A0A5C6D7K5-F1
#
_cell.length_a   1.000
_cell.length_b   1.000
_cell.length_c   1.000
_cell.angle_alpha   90.00
_cell.angle_beta   90.00
_cell.angle_gamma   90.00
#
_symmetry.space_group_name_H-M   'P 1'
#
loop_
_entity.id
_entity.type
_entity.pdbx_description
1 polymer ?
#
loop_
_entity_poly.entity_id
_entity_poly.type
_entity_poly.pdbx_seq_one_letter_code
_entity_poly.pdbx_strand_id
1 'polypeptide(L)'
;MKKNNVSCQKKLGAILVEDGRVKDSDVQKALCSQKENQEHQLLGVILLKMNLITKAELSAALNKQIESSGNEETSCVDISDDEGIKMIVDKYKDTEYFNDLHELMGIVTHKVRNPLAGISAAVEVLRDRVGEDGLNEKFFEMIFKEVDRLEHIVKELFKTFSNKK
;
A
#
# COMPACT_ATOMS: atom_id res chain seq x y z
N MET A 1 27.80 13.50 -7.54
CA MET A 1 26.80 13.35 -6.46
C MET A 1 25.45 13.79 -7.01
N LYS A 2 24.65 12.86 -7.54
CA LYS A 2 23.28 13.16 -7.99
C LYS A 2 22.38 13.04 -6.76
N LYS A 3 21.78 14.15 -6.33
CA LYS A 3 20.72 14.15 -5.32
C LYS A 3 19.52 13.43 -5.93
N ASN A 4 19.23 12.23 -5.43
CA ASN A 4 18.00 11.51 -5.75
C ASN A 4 16.85 12.38 -5.25
N ASN A 5 16.13 13.01 -6.19
CA ASN A 5 14.89 13.71 -5.93
C ASN A 5 13.83 12.63 -5.64
N VAL A 6 13.85 12.12 -4.41
CA VAL A 6 12.77 11.29 -3.87
C VAL A 6 11.64 12.26 -3.58
N SER A 7 10.81 12.52 -4.58
CA SER A 7 9.52 13.10 -4.30
C SER A 7 8.71 12.01 -3.63
N CYS A 8 8.60 12.10 -2.31
CA CYS A 8 7.79 11.17 -1.55
C CYS A 8 6.34 11.60 -1.76
N GLN A 9 5.53 10.73 -2.35
CA GLN A 9 4.07 10.85 -2.32
C GLN A 9 3.63 11.41 -0.97
N LYS A 10 2.97 12.58 -0.96
CA LYS A 10 2.56 13.21 0.30
C LYS A 10 1.67 12.24 1.06
N LYS A 11 2.08 11.85 2.27
CA LYS A 11 1.32 10.91 3.10
C LYS A 11 0.03 11.56 3.58
N LEU A 12 -1.05 10.78 3.65
CA LEU A 12 -2.36 11.24 4.14
C LEU A 12 -2.26 12.01 5.46
N GLY A 13 -1.47 11.52 6.41
CA GLY A 13 -1.24 12.18 7.70
C GLY A 13 -0.61 13.58 7.55
N ALA A 14 0.36 13.74 6.65
CA ALA A 14 1.00 15.03 6.39
C ALA A 14 0.02 16.04 5.78
N ILE A 15 -0.82 15.59 4.84
CA ILE A 15 -1.85 16.44 4.20
C ILE A 15 -2.87 16.92 5.24
N LEU A 16 -3.30 16.05 6.15
CA LEU A 16 -4.24 16.41 7.22
C LEU A 16 -3.67 17.42 8.22
N VAL A 17 -2.36 17.38 8.47
CA VAL A 17 -1.66 18.38 9.31
C VAL A 17 -1.48 19.70 8.56
N GLU A 18 -1.03 19.66 7.30
CA GLU A 18 -0.88 20.85 6.45
C GLU A 18 -2.19 21.63 6.31
N ASP A 19 -3.32 20.92 6.19
CA ASP A 19 -4.66 21.52 6.09
C ASP A 19 -5.22 22.02 7.43
N GLY A 20 -4.46 21.87 8.53
CA GLY A 20 -4.86 22.29 9.88
C GLY A 20 -6.01 21.48 10.47
N ARG A 21 -6.32 20.30 9.90
CA ARG A 21 -7.44 19.44 10.32
C ARG A 21 -7.09 18.59 11.52
N VAL A 22 -5.84 18.17 11.62
CA VAL A 22 -5.33 17.33 12.71
C VAL A 22 -3.99 17.89 13.16
N LYS A 23 -3.68 17.80 14.46
CA LYS A 23 -2.33 18.12 14.95
C LYS A 23 -1.39 16.95 14.70
N ASP A 24 -0.12 17.22 14.47
CA ASP A 24 0.90 16.16 14.35
C ASP A 24 0.88 15.20 15.55
N SER A 25 0.67 15.74 16.77
CA SER A 25 0.51 14.93 17.99
C SER A 25 -0.62 13.89 17.91
N ASP A 26 -1.70 14.21 17.19
CA ASP A 26 -2.86 13.33 17.08
C ASP A 26 -2.67 12.29 15.97
N VAL A 27 -1.94 12.64 14.91
CA VAL A 27 -1.47 11.68 13.89
C VAL A 27 -0.49 10.68 14.52
N GLN A 28 0.46 11.14 15.35
CA GLN A 28 1.39 10.25 16.04
C GLN A 28 0.67 9.30 17.01
N LYS A 29 -0.34 9.78 17.74
CA LYS A 29 -1.19 8.91 18.58
C LYS A 29 -1.89 7.84 17.74
N ALA A 30 -2.48 8.21 16.61
CA ALA A 30 -3.15 7.26 15.72
C ALA A 30 -2.16 6.24 15.12
N LEU A 31 -0.92 6.63 14.83
CA LEU A 31 0.15 5.73 14.38
C LEU A 31 0.63 4.79 15.50
N CYS A 32 0.72 5.25 16.75
CA CYS A 32 1.01 4.38 17.89
C CYS A 32 -0.09 3.33 18.05
N SER A 33 -1.36 3.76 18.02
CA SER A 33 -2.51 2.84 18.04
C SER A 33 -2.51 1.89 16.84
N GLN A 34 -2.02 2.30 15.68
CA GLN A 34 -1.90 1.41 14.51
C GLN A 34 -0.85 0.31 14.71
N LYS A 35 0.28 0.63 15.33
CA LYS A 35 1.37 -0.32 15.59
C LYS A 35 1.00 -1.35 16.66
N GLU A 36 0.22 -0.94 17.66
CA GLU A 36 -0.20 -1.80 18.78
C GLU A 36 -1.45 -2.63 18.47
N ASN A 37 -2.20 -2.29 17.42
CA ASN A 37 -3.46 -2.95 17.08
C ASN A 37 -3.25 -4.15 16.14
N GLN A 38 -3.67 -5.34 16.60
CA GLN A 38 -3.63 -6.60 15.84
C GLN A 38 -4.46 -6.56 14.55
N GLU A 39 -5.45 -5.68 14.47
CA GLU A 39 -6.31 -5.55 13.28
C GLU A 39 -5.67 -4.73 12.15
N HIS A 40 -4.47 -4.15 12.35
CA HIS A 40 -3.74 -3.35 11.35
C HIS A 40 -4.61 -2.32 10.62
N GLN A 41 -5.51 -1.66 11.35
CA GLN A 41 -6.46 -0.71 10.79
C GLN A 41 -5.75 0.44 10.06
N LEU A 42 -6.35 0.91 8.97
CA LEU A 42 -5.81 2.02 8.19
C LEU A 42 -5.86 3.33 9.00
N LEU A 43 -4.84 4.17 8.85
CA LEU A 43 -4.70 5.44 9.58
C LEU A 43 -5.96 6.32 9.47
N GLY A 44 -6.53 6.48 8.28
CA GLY A 44 -7.76 7.27 8.07
C GLY A 44 -8.97 6.72 8.84
N VAL A 45 -9.08 5.39 8.98
CA VAL A 45 -10.14 4.73 9.75
C VAL A 45 -9.95 4.96 11.25
N ILE A 46 -8.70 4.88 11.73
CA ILE A 46 -8.36 5.17 13.12
C ILE A 46 -8.70 6.63 13.46
N LEU A 47 -8.31 7.58 12.59
CA LEU A 47 -8.60 9.01 12.78
C LEU A 47 -10.12 9.29 12.82
N LEU A 48 -10.91 8.63 11.97
CA LEU A 48 -12.37 8.70 12.01
C LEU A 48 -12.93 8.16 13.33
N LYS A 49 -12.47 6.97 13.77
CA LYS A 49 -12.92 6.34 15.03
C LYS A 49 -12.58 7.17 16.26
N MET A 50 -11.44 7.84 16.24
CA MET A 50 -11.02 8.76 17.30
C MET A 50 -11.74 10.11 17.24
N ASN A 51 -12.66 10.31 16.29
CA ASN A 51 -13.34 11.58 16.02
C ASN A 51 -12.37 12.76 15.77
N LEU A 52 -11.18 12.46 15.23
CA LEU A 52 -10.15 13.46 14.92
C LEU A 52 -10.35 14.09 13.53
N ILE A 53 -11.04 13.39 12.63
CA ILE A 53 -11.43 13.88 11.31
C ILE A 53 -12.86 13.47 10.98
N THR A 54 -13.49 14.18 10.06
CA THR A 54 -14.77 13.81 9.45
C THR A 54 -14.57 13.04 8.14
N LYS A 55 -15.62 12.39 7.64
CA LYS A 55 -15.60 11.73 6.31
C LYS A 55 -15.30 12.71 5.17
N ALA A 56 -15.78 13.94 5.28
CA ALA A 56 -15.54 15.00 4.31
C ALA A 56 -14.08 15.50 4.32
N GLU A 57 -13.46 15.56 5.50
CA GLU A 57 -12.04 15.92 5.62
C GLU A 57 -11.14 14.81 5.11
N LEU A 58 -11.51 13.54 5.37
CA LEU A 58 -10.80 12.39 4.82
C LEU A 58 -10.88 12.37 3.29
N SER A 59 -12.06 12.59 2.71
CA SER A 59 -12.20 12.62 1.25
C SER A 59 -11.43 13.78 0.61
N ALA A 60 -11.44 14.96 1.23
CA ALA A 60 -10.66 16.11 0.76
C ALA A 60 -9.14 15.84 0.82
N ALA A 61 -8.65 15.22 1.90
CA ALA A 61 -7.25 14.88 2.03
C ALA A 61 -6.81 13.79 1.04
N LEU A 62 -7.66 12.79 0.77
CA LEU A 62 -7.41 11.77 -0.25
C LEU A 62 -7.39 12.39 -1.66
N ASN A 63 -8.29 13.32 -1.98
CA ASN A 63 -8.27 14.04 -3.26
C ASN A 63 -6.94 14.77 -3.48
N LYS A 64 -6.46 15.51 -2.47
CA LYS A 64 -5.14 16.17 -2.52
C LYS A 64 -4.00 15.18 -2.64
N GLN A 65 -4.10 14.02 -1.99
CA GLN A 65 -3.13 12.96 -2.13
C GLN A 65 -3.05 12.48 -3.58
N ILE A 66 -4.19 12.29 -4.25
CA ILE A 66 -4.26 11.90 -5.66
C ILE A 66 -3.65 12.97 -6.56
N GLU A 67 -3.98 14.25 -6.35
CA GLU A 67 -3.43 15.36 -7.13
C GLU A 67 -1.90 15.47 -6.98
N SER A 68 -1.38 15.22 -5.78
CA SER A 68 0.06 15.17 -5.54
C SER A 68 0.76 13.92 -6.09
N SER A 69 0.01 12.89 -6.47
CA SER A 69 0.53 11.62 -7.01
C SER A 69 0.61 11.61 -8.55
N GLY A 70 0.21 12.70 -9.22
CA GLY A 70 -0.04 12.73 -10.66
C GLY A 70 1.17 12.68 -11.59
N ASN A 71 2.41 12.46 -11.13
CA ASN A 71 3.59 12.59 -11.99
C ASN A 71 4.77 11.63 -11.73
N GLU A 72 4.59 10.55 -10.98
CA GLU A 72 5.76 9.76 -10.54
C GLU A 72 5.55 8.26 -10.72
N GLU A 73 6.53 7.65 -11.38
CA GLU A 73 6.76 6.21 -11.42
C GLU A 73 6.64 5.68 -10.00
N THR A 74 5.60 4.88 -9.79
CA THR A 74 5.30 4.13 -8.57
C THR A 74 6.60 3.63 -7.95
N SER A 75 6.99 4.24 -6.83
CA SER A 75 8.18 3.81 -6.12
C SER A 75 7.96 2.38 -5.67
N CYS A 76 8.68 1.49 -6.35
CA CYS A 76 8.78 0.09 -6.04
C CYS A 76 9.19 0.01 -4.55
N VAL A 77 8.32 -0.55 -3.71
CA VAL A 77 8.82 -1.12 -2.46
C VAL A 77 9.51 -2.41 -2.91
N ASP A 78 10.78 -2.27 -3.26
CA ASP A 78 11.59 -3.39 -3.74
C ASP A 78 11.91 -4.26 -2.53
N ILE A 79 11.11 -5.31 -2.33
CA ILE A 79 11.30 -6.27 -1.25
C ILE A 79 12.69 -6.92 -1.36
N SER A 80 13.27 -6.92 -2.56
CA SER A 80 14.61 -7.39 -2.89
C SER A 80 15.73 -6.62 -2.16
N ASP A 81 15.49 -5.35 -1.82
CA ASP A 81 16.45 -4.46 -1.17
C ASP A 81 16.38 -4.52 0.37
N ASP A 82 15.51 -5.36 0.94
CA ASP A 82 15.50 -5.59 2.38
C ASP A 82 16.68 -6.50 2.78
N GLU A 83 17.71 -5.92 3.39
CA GLU A 83 18.88 -6.64 3.90
C GLU A 83 18.52 -7.83 4.82
N GLY A 84 17.44 -7.70 5.60
CA GLY A 84 16.98 -8.74 6.52
C GLY A 84 16.44 -9.96 5.77
N ILE A 85 15.58 -9.73 4.78
CA ILE A 85 15.04 -10.79 3.91
C ILE A 85 16.17 -11.46 3.14
N LYS A 86 17.09 -10.68 2.57
CA LYS A 86 18.22 -11.19 1.80
C LYS A 86 19.12 -12.11 2.63
N MET A 87 19.43 -11.72 3.87
CA MET A 87 20.23 -12.55 4.77
C MET A 87 19.54 -13.90 5.09
N ILE A 88 18.22 -13.91 5.27
CA ILE A 88 17.46 -15.14 5.52
C ILE A 88 17.49 -16.04 4.28
N VAL A 89 17.23 -15.48 3.11
CA VAL A 89 17.26 -16.21 1.84
C VAL A 89 18.65 -16.82 1.62
N ASP A 90 19.72 -16.03 1.74
CA ASP A 90 21.09 -16.51 1.53
C ASP A 90 21.50 -17.59 2.52
N LYS A 91 20.99 -17.54 3.76
CA LYS A 91 21.30 -18.54 4.79
C LYS A 91 20.67 -19.91 4.52
N TYR A 92 19.47 -19.94 3.93
CA TYR A 92 18.69 -21.18 3.80
C TYR A 92 18.51 -21.67 2.36
N LYS A 93 18.86 -20.87 1.33
CA LYS A 93 18.62 -21.19 -0.09
C LYS A 93 19.09 -22.57 -0.56
N ASP A 94 20.15 -23.10 0.04
CA ASP A 94 20.74 -24.39 -0.33
C ASP A 94 20.18 -25.58 0.49
N THR A 95 19.14 -25.33 1.30
CA THR A 95 18.53 -26.35 2.19
C THR A 95 17.20 -26.87 1.65
N GLU A 96 16.81 -28.09 2.04
CA GLU A 96 15.50 -28.64 1.68
C GLU A 96 14.33 -27.80 2.21
N TYR A 97 14.50 -27.16 3.39
CA TYR A 97 13.53 -26.23 3.97
C TYR A 97 13.18 -25.07 3.03
N PHE A 98 14.11 -24.66 2.18
CA PHE A 98 13.86 -23.57 1.23
C PHE A 98 13.00 -24.01 0.04
N ASN A 99 13.05 -25.30 -0.35
CA ASN A 99 12.15 -25.84 -1.37
C ASN A 99 10.70 -25.86 -0.86
N ASP A 100 10.48 -26.29 0.39
CA ASP A 100 9.16 -26.25 1.03
C ASP A 100 8.63 -24.82 1.15
N LEU A 101 9.52 -23.88 1.52
CA LEU A 101 9.20 -22.45 1.59
C LEU A 101 8.83 -21.88 0.21
N HIS A 102 9.55 -22.26 -0.84
CA HIS A 102 9.25 -21.86 -2.21
C HIS A 102 7.87 -22.37 -2.66
N GLU A 103 7.56 -23.64 -2.39
CA GLU A 103 6.23 -24.20 -2.70
C GLU A 103 5.12 -23.46 -1.94
N LEU A 104 5.32 -23.23 -0.63
CA LEU A 104 4.39 -22.46 0.19
C LEU A 104 4.21 -21.05 -0.38
N MET A 105 5.28 -20.38 -0.80
CA MET A 105 5.19 -19.06 -1.38
C MET A 105 4.41 -19.05 -2.69
N GLY A 106 4.58 -20.05 -3.54
CA GLY A 106 3.72 -20.23 -4.71
C GLY A 106 2.24 -20.29 -4.36
N ILE A 107 1.88 -21.08 -3.34
CA ILE A 107 0.50 -21.21 -2.84
C ILE A 107 -0.02 -19.86 -2.30
N VAL A 108 0.77 -19.18 -1.48
CA VAL A 108 0.40 -17.87 -0.90
C VAL A 108 0.19 -16.84 -2.00
N THR A 109 1.10 -16.77 -2.98
CA THR A 109 0.97 -15.85 -4.13
C THR A 109 -0.32 -16.07 -4.89
N HIS A 110 -0.68 -17.32 -5.20
CA HIS A 110 -1.97 -17.61 -5.82
C HIS A 110 -3.15 -17.19 -4.95
N LYS A 111 -3.11 -17.50 -3.64
CA LYS A 111 -4.18 -17.16 -2.71
C LYS A 111 -4.36 -15.66 -2.49
N VAL A 112 -3.31 -14.85 -2.62
CA VAL A 112 -3.39 -13.38 -2.52
C VAL A 112 -3.85 -12.74 -3.84
N ARG A 113 -3.43 -13.26 -4.99
CA ARG A 113 -3.89 -12.74 -6.30
C ARG A 113 -5.40 -12.86 -6.48
N ASN A 114 -6.01 -13.92 -5.95
CA ASN A 114 -7.45 -14.15 -6.08
C ASN A 114 -8.33 -13.04 -5.47
N PRO A 115 -8.17 -12.63 -4.19
CA PRO A 115 -8.92 -11.51 -3.64
C PRO A 115 -8.56 -10.17 -4.30
N LEU A 116 -7.32 -9.98 -4.77
CA LEU A 116 -6.95 -8.77 -5.53
C LEU A 116 -7.70 -8.67 -6.85
N ALA A 117 -7.78 -9.77 -7.62
CA ALA A 117 -8.58 -9.83 -8.84
C ALA A 117 -10.06 -9.60 -8.56
N GLY A 118 -10.59 -10.16 -7.47
CA GLY A 118 -11.97 -9.94 -7.04
C GLY A 118 -12.26 -8.47 -6.67
N ILE A 119 -11.32 -7.81 -5.96
CA ILE A 119 -11.42 -6.38 -5.65
C ILE A 119 -11.38 -5.56 -6.95
N SER A 120 -10.44 -5.84 -7.85
CA SER A 120 -10.32 -5.17 -9.15
C SER A 120 -11.63 -5.25 -9.94
N ALA A 121 -12.18 -6.46 -10.08
CA ALA A 121 -13.44 -6.67 -10.79
C ALA A 121 -14.63 -5.95 -10.11
N ALA A 122 -14.69 -5.95 -8.78
CA ALA A 122 -15.76 -5.24 -8.06
C ALA A 122 -15.65 -3.71 -8.23
N VAL A 123 -14.43 -3.18 -8.27
CA VAL A 123 -14.15 -1.76 -8.49
C VAL A 123 -14.48 -1.35 -9.93
N GLU A 124 -14.16 -2.19 -10.92
CA GLU A 124 -14.55 -2.01 -12.32
C GLU A 124 -16.08 -1.92 -12.47
N VAL A 125 -16.82 -2.88 -11.89
CA VAL A 125 -18.28 -2.88 -11.91
C VAL A 125 -18.87 -1.67 -11.19
N LEU A 126 -18.21 -1.20 -10.12
CA LEU A 126 -18.66 -0.01 -9.40
C LEU A 126 -18.41 1.26 -10.22
N ARG A 127 -17.28 1.34 -10.94
CA ARG A 127 -16.94 2.45 -11.83
C ARG A 127 -17.99 2.63 -12.92
N ASP A 128 -18.41 1.56 -13.57
CA ASP A 128 -19.45 1.60 -14.62
C ASP A 128 -20.83 2.07 -14.10
N ARG A 129 -21.10 1.91 -12.80
CA ARG A 129 -22.39 2.26 -12.19
C ARG A 129 -22.43 3.69 -11.63
N VAL A 130 -21.27 4.24 -11.32
CA VAL A 130 -21.13 5.60 -10.80
C VAL A 130 -20.98 6.54 -11.98
N GLY A 131 -21.74 7.64 -12.01
CA GLY A 131 -21.65 8.61 -13.11
C GLY A 131 -20.24 9.18 -13.29
N GLU A 132 -19.93 9.60 -14.53
CA GLU A 132 -18.65 10.22 -14.91
C GLU A 132 -18.46 11.58 -14.22
N ASP A 133 -18.00 11.55 -12.98
CA ASP A 133 -17.41 12.69 -12.28
C ASP A 133 -15.89 12.52 -12.30
N GLY A 134 -15.16 13.56 -12.70
CA GLY A 134 -13.70 13.55 -12.75
C GLY A 134 -13.03 13.28 -11.39
N LEU A 135 -13.73 13.51 -10.27
CA LEU A 135 -13.25 13.11 -8.94
C LEU A 135 -13.43 11.60 -8.68
N ASN A 136 -14.54 11.00 -9.11
CA ASN A 136 -14.77 9.56 -8.95
C ASN A 136 -13.76 8.75 -9.77
N GLU A 137 -13.49 9.18 -11.00
CA GLU A 137 -12.50 8.54 -11.87
C GLU A 137 -11.12 8.47 -11.20
N LYS A 138 -10.68 9.58 -10.59
CA LYS A 138 -9.43 9.64 -9.82
C LYS A 138 -9.38 8.66 -8.65
N PHE A 139 -10.50 8.42 -7.95
CA PHE A 139 -10.55 7.42 -6.88
C PHE A 139 -10.47 6.00 -7.43
N PHE A 140 -11.16 5.70 -8.54
CA PHE A 140 -11.06 4.39 -9.18
C PHE A 140 -9.63 4.10 -9.66
N GLU A 141 -9.00 5.06 -10.34
CA GLU A 141 -7.58 4.95 -10.73
C GLU A 141 -6.66 4.71 -9.52
N MET A 142 -6.92 5.38 -8.39
CA MET A 142 -6.15 5.17 -7.16
C MET A 142 -6.28 3.74 -6.65
N ILE A 143 -7.50 3.20 -6.65
CA ILE A 143 -7.75 1.83 -6.19
C ILE A 143 -7.09 0.82 -7.13
N PHE A 144 -7.22 0.99 -8.45
CA PHE A 144 -6.56 0.11 -9.42
C PHE A 144 -5.04 0.13 -9.26
N LYS A 145 -4.44 1.32 -9.15
CA LYS A 145 -2.99 1.45 -8.89
C LYS A 145 -2.56 0.75 -7.61
N GLU A 146 -3.37 0.78 -6.56
CA GLU A 146 -3.03 0.08 -5.31
C GLU A 146 -3.20 -1.44 -5.43
N VAL A 147 -4.22 -1.93 -6.15
CA VAL A 147 -4.36 -3.36 -6.46
C VAL A 147 -3.16 -3.85 -7.27
N ASP A 148 -2.77 -3.10 -8.32
CA ASP A 148 -1.60 -3.41 -9.13
C ASP A 148 -0.33 -3.39 -8.28
N ARG A 149 -0.16 -2.40 -7.42
CA ARG A 149 0.99 -2.32 -6.49
C ARG A 149 1.06 -3.54 -5.58
N LEU A 150 -0.07 -3.98 -5.03
CA LEU A 150 -0.12 -5.20 -4.21
C LEU A 150 0.23 -6.45 -5.03
N GLU A 151 -0.26 -6.56 -6.27
CA GLU A 151 0.15 -7.65 -7.16
C GLU A 151 1.66 -7.67 -7.42
N HIS A 152 2.27 -6.49 -7.64
CA HIS A 152 3.70 -6.36 -7.86
C HIS A 152 4.49 -6.77 -6.61
N ILE A 153 4.10 -6.30 -5.42
CA ILE A 153 4.71 -6.70 -4.14
C ILE A 153 4.68 -8.23 -3.98
N VAL A 154 3.54 -8.86 -4.25
CA VAL A 154 3.41 -10.32 -4.15
C VAL A 154 4.27 -11.05 -5.20
N LYS A 155 4.39 -10.49 -6.41
CA LYS A 155 5.26 -11.00 -7.48
C LYS A 155 6.74 -10.90 -7.06
N GLU A 156 7.18 -9.77 -6.53
CA GLU A 156 8.56 -9.58 -6.06
C GLU A 156 8.87 -10.49 -4.88
N LEU A 157 7.96 -10.61 -3.91
CA LEU A 157 8.11 -11.55 -2.80
C LEU A 157 8.34 -12.97 -3.31
N PHE A 158 7.51 -13.43 -4.26
CA PHE A 158 7.68 -14.76 -4.86
C PHE A 158 9.04 -14.91 -5.55
N LYS A 159 9.47 -13.93 -6.35
CA LYS A 159 10.79 -13.96 -7.02
C LYS A 159 11.94 -14.09 -6.03
N THR A 160 11.89 -13.34 -4.92
CA THR A 160 12.91 -13.40 -3.86
C THR A 160 13.08 -14.81 -3.30
N PHE A 161 11.99 -15.58 -3.19
CA PHE A 161 12.02 -16.97 -2.72
C PHE A 161 12.12 -18.02 -3.85
N SER A 162 12.21 -17.60 -5.11
CA SER A 162 12.28 -18.50 -6.29
C SER A 162 13.63 -18.50 -6.98
N ASN A 163 14.55 -17.61 -6.60
CA ASN A 163 15.83 -17.45 -7.28
C ASN A 163 16.80 -18.57 -6.89
N LYS A 164 16.69 -19.74 -7.53
CA LYS A 164 17.79 -20.69 -7.64
C LYS A 164 18.81 -20.14 -8.63
N LYS A 165 20.03 -19.93 -8.17
CA LYS A 165 21.21 -19.88 -9.06
C LYS A 165 21.93 -21.21 -8.99
#